data_AF-A0A5J4W3N2-F1
#
_entry.id   AF-A0A5J4W3N2-F1
#
_cell.length_a   1.000
_cell.length_b   1.000
_cell.length_c   1.000
_cell.angle_alpha   90.00
_cell.angle_beta   90.00
_cell.angle_gamma   90.00
#
_symmetry.space_group_name_H-M   'P 1'
#
loop_
_entity.id
_entity.type
_entity.pdbx_description
1 polymer ?
#
loop_
_entity_poly.entity_id
_entity_poly.type
_entity_poly.pdbx_seq_one_letter_code
_entity_poly.pdbx_strand_id
1 'polypeptide(L)'
;MATQNITVLARPRPINKLEKKLGGQNCISVSSSRQFSVDNSGEIQNFTFDHVFKPEAKQEEVFNVTIQPLVADALNGINHAIMAYGQTSS
;
A
#
# COMPACT_ATOMS: atom_id res chain seq x y z
N MET A 1 -14.90 5.44 -25.12
CA MET A 1 -13.98 4.46 -24.52
C MET A 1 -13.72 4.93 -23.10
N ALA A 2 -14.05 4.13 -22.08
CA ALA A 2 -13.77 4.52 -20.70
C ALA A 2 -12.26 4.51 -20.48
N THR A 3 -11.69 5.63 -20.06
CA THR A 3 -10.30 5.71 -19.60
C THR A 3 -10.16 4.84 -18.36
N GLN A 4 -9.41 3.74 -18.45
CA GLN A 4 -9.02 2.99 -17.27
C GLN A 4 -7.91 3.78 -16.56
N ASN A 5 -8.21 4.23 -15.34
CA ASN A 5 -7.23 4.90 -14.50
C ASN A 5 -6.29 3.86 -13.87
N ILE A 6 -5.02 4.22 -13.72
CA ILE A 6 -4.05 3.41 -12.99
C ILE A 6 -4.48 3.35 -11.52
N THR A 7 -4.63 2.15 -10.97
CA THR A 7 -4.90 1.94 -9.55
C THR A 7 -3.59 1.95 -8.76
N VAL A 8 -3.51 2.80 -7.74
CA VAL A 8 -2.34 2.95 -6.87
C VAL A 8 -2.72 2.54 -5.45
N LEU A 9 -2.00 1.55 -4.93
CA LEU A 9 -2.25 0.95 -3.63
C LEU A 9 -1.01 1.17 -2.75
N ALA A 10 -1.21 1.59 -1.50
CA ALA A 10 -0.13 1.80 -0.55
C ALA A 10 -0.12 0.69 0.52
N ARG A 11 1.04 0.07 0.72
CA ARG A 11 1.25 -0.95 1.76
C ARG A 11 2.45 -0.57 2.64
N PRO A 12 2.24 0.18 3.73
CA PRO A 12 3.28 0.35 4.73
C PRO A 12 3.57 -0.98 5.42
N ARG A 13 4.83 -1.21 5.82
CA ARG A 13 5.22 -2.37 6.65
C ARG A 13 5.38 -1.98 8.12
N PRO A 14 5.28 -2.93 9.06
CA PRO A 14 5.62 -2.68 10.45
C PRO A 14 7.09 -2.31 10.60
N ILE A 15 7.41 -1.59 11.67
CA ILE A 15 8.78 -1.24 12.02
C ILE A 15 9.62 -2.50 12.30
N ASN A 16 10.75 -2.60 11.61
CA ASN A 16 11.62 -3.77 11.65
C ASN A 16 12.52 -3.75 12.91
N LYS A 17 13.21 -4.87 13.17
CA LYS A 17 14.07 -5.00 14.36
C LYS A 17 15.26 -4.03 14.37
N LEU A 18 15.81 -3.69 13.20
CA LEU A 18 16.94 -2.79 13.08
C LEU A 18 16.53 -1.34 13.37
N GLU A 19 15.41 -0.91 12.80
CA GLU A 19 14.79 0.40 13.04
C GLU A 19 14.48 0.58 14.53
N LYS A 20 13.87 -0.42 15.19
CA LYS A 20 13.65 -0.38 16.64
C LYS A 20 14.97 -0.24 17.43
N LYS A 21 16.02 -0.95 17.03
CA LYS A 21 17.35 -0.87 17.71
C LYS A 21 18.02 0.48 17.53
N LEU A 22 17.80 1.14 16.40
CA LEU A 22 18.34 2.48 16.09
C LEU A 22 17.47 3.61 16.67
N GLY A 23 16.42 3.29 17.44
CA GLY A 23 15.53 4.29 18.04
C GLY A 23 14.51 4.87 17.06
N GLY A 24 14.28 4.21 15.91
CA GLY A 24 13.26 4.58 14.96
C GLY A 24 11.87 4.53 15.59
N GLN A 25 11.04 5.54 15.27
CA GLN A 25 9.65 5.61 15.70
C GLN A 25 8.74 5.38 14.50
N ASN A 26 7.52 4.90 14.75
CA ASN A 26 6.54 4.75 13.67
C ASN A 26 6.07 6.14 13.24
N CYS A 27 6.41 6.53 12.02
CA CYS A 27 5.99 7.80 11.42
C CYS A 27 4.73 7.68 10.56
N ILE A 28 4.19 6.48 10.35
CA ILE A 28 3.03 6.25 9.47
C ILE A 28 1.78 5.99 10.31
N SER A 29 0.71 6.74 10.01
CA SER A 29 -0.62 6.54 10.60
C SER A 29 -1.65 6.34 9.50
N VAL A 30 -2.35 5.21 9.51
CA VAL A 30 -3.41 4.91 8.52
C VAL A 30 -4.76 5.32 9.12
N SER A 31 -5.35 6.40 8.58
CA SER A 31 -6.61 6.95 9.08
C SER A 31 -7.84 6.27 8.46
N SER A 32 -7.72 5.78 7.22
CA SER A 32 -8.79 5.06 6.51
C SER A 32 -8.22 4.12 5.46
N SER A 33 -9.09 3.35 4.79
CA SER A 33 -8.69 2.48 3.68
C SER A 33 -8.20 3.24 2.44
N ARG A 34 -8.21 4.58 2.43
CA ARG A 34 -7.72 5.40 1.32
C ARG A 34 -6.71 6.45 1.73
N GLN A 35 -6.51 6.66 3.02
CA GLN A 35 -5.71 7.78 3.51
C GLN A 35 -4.72 7.32 4.58
N PHE A 36 -3.47 7.78 4.44
CA PHE A 36 -2.49 7.73 5.51
C PHE A 36 -1.77 9.06 5.65
N SER A 37 -1.14 9.22 6.81
CA SER A 37 -0.35 10.37 7.17
C SER A 37 1.08 9.92 7.49
N VAL A 38 2.05 10.76 7.14
CA VAL A 38 3.45 10.62 7.54
C VAL A 38 3.80 11.80 8.45
N ASP A 39 4.30 11.50 9.65
CA ASP A 39 4.87 12.48 10.56
C ASP A 39 6.37 12.63 10.25
N ASN A 40 6.75 13.81 9.79
CA ASN A 40 8.14 14.20 9.60
C ASN A 40 8.53 15.25 10.64
N SER A 41 8.98 14.80 11.81
CA SER A 41 9.48 15.66 12.89
C SER A 41 8.50 16.76 13.33
N GLY A 42 7.20 16.42 13.40
CA GLY A 42 6.11 17.32 13.78
C GLY A 42 5.34 17.90 12.59
N GLU A 43 5.82 17.73 11.36
CA GLU A 43 5.07 18.08 10.16
C GLU A 43 4.29 16.87 9.64
N ILE A 44 2.95 16.93 9.73
CA ILE A 44 2.08 15.84 9.29
C ILE A 44 1.69 16.06 7.83
N GLN A 45 2.08 15.13 6.97
CA GLN A 45 1.70 15.11 5.55
C GLN A 45 0.68 14.01 5.29
N ASN A 46 -0.43 14.37 4.62
CA ASN A 46 -1.52 13.44 4.32
C ASN A 46 -1.47 13.02 2.85
N PHE A 47 -1.67 11.72 2.59
CA PHE A 47 -1.70 11.15 1.26
C PHE A 47 -2.97 10.34 1.04
N THR A 48 -3.50 10.37 -0.18
CA THR A 48 -4.70 9.62 -0.57
C THR A 48 -4.38 8.70 -1.74
N PHE A 49 -4.83 7.46 -1.65
CA PHE A 49 -4.63 6.39 -2.64
C PHE A 49 -5.96 5.64 -2.89
N ASP A 50 -6.00 4.78 -3.91
CA ASP A 50 -7.18 3.95 -4.19
C ASP A 50 -7.44 2.96 -3.06
N HIS A 51 -6.36 2.45 -2.46
CA HIS A 51 -6.39 1.71 -1.21
C HIS A 51 -5.11 1.91 -0.39
N VAL A 52 -5.24 1.88 0.92
CA VAL A 52 -4.14 1.88 1.88
C VAL A 52 -4.35 0.72 2.84
N PHE A 53 -3.38 -0.19 2.87
CA PHE A 53 -3.36 -1.30 3.81
C PHE A 53 -2.83 -0.85 5.17
N LYS A 54 -3.30 -1.49 6.24
CA LYS A 54 -2.68 -1.35 7.55
C LYS A 54 -1.31 -2.04 7.57
N PRO A 55 -0.34 -1.58 8.40
CA PRO A 55 0.95 -2.24 8.51
C PRO A 55 0.86 -3.74 8.82
N GLU A 56 -0.17 -4.17 9.56
CA GLU A 56 -0.39 -5.55 9.96
C GLU A 56 -1.13 -6.39 8.90
N ALA A 57 -1.48 -5.81 7.74
CA ALA A 57 -2.24 -6.47 6.70
C ALA A 57 -1.54 -7.74 6.21
N LYS A 58 -2.32 -8.82 6.18
CA LYS A 58 -1.83 -10.14 5.76
C LYS A 58 -1.74 -10.20 4.23
N GLN A 59 -0.92 -11.12 3.73
CA GLN A 59 -0.79 -11.34 2.28
C GLN A 59 -2.12 -11.71 1.62
N GLU A 60 -2.94 -12.50 2.32
CA GLU A 60 -4.28 -12.88 1.85
C GLU A 60 -5.20 -11.65 1.66
N GLU A 61 -5.17 -10.71 2.61
CA GLU A 61 -5.94 -9.47 2.52
C GLU A 61 -5.50 -8.64 1.31
N VAL A 62 -4.18 -8.50 1.11
CA VAL A 62 -3.62 -7.79 -0.04
C VAL A 62 -4.01 -8.48 -1.34
N PHE A 63 -3.96 -9.81 -1.40
CA PHE A 63 -4.36 -10.58 -2.58
C PHE A 63 -5.85 -10.39 -2.91
N ASN A 64 -6.73 -10.50 -1.93
CA ASN A 64 -8.17 -10.41 -2.13
C ASN A 64 -8.60 -9.02 -2.63
N VAL A 65 -7.98 -7.96 -2.10
CA VAL A 65 -8.29 -6.58 -2.52
C VAL A 65 -7.67 -6.25 -3.87
N THR A 66 -6.45 -6.75 -4.16
CA THR A 66 -5.65 -6.29 -5.29
C THR A 66 -5.74 -7.22 -6.50
N ILE A 67 -5.50 -8.52 -6.28
CA ILE A 67 -5.19 -9.48 -7.34
C ILE A 67 -6.43 -10.27 -7.75
N GLN A 68 -7.25 -10.67 -6.79
CA GLN A 68 -8.45 -11.47 -7.05
C GLN A 68 -9.36 -10.91 -8.16
N PRO A 69 -9.70 -9.60 -8.21
CA PRO A 69 -10.50 -9.07 -9.32
C PRO A 69 -9.79 -9.14 -10.67
N LEU A 70 -8.46 -8.95 -10.69
CA LEU A 70 -7.65 -8.97 -11.91
C LEU A 70 -7.51 -10.37 -12.50
N VAL A 71 -7.59 -11.42 -11.68
CA VAL A 71 -7.55 -12.81 -12.15
C VAL A 71 -8.77 -13.13 -13.02
N ALA A 72 -9.96 -12.66 -12.61
CA ALA A 72 -11.18 -12.88 -13.40
C ALA A 72 -11.09 -12.18 -14.76
N ASP A 73 -10.59 -10.95 -14.78
CA ASP A 73 -10.38 -10.18 -16.01
C ASP A 73 -9.32 -10.82 -16.92
N ALA A 74 -8.22 -11.34 -16.34
CA ALA A 74 -7.21 -12.08 -17.08
C ALA A 74 -7.77 -13.34 -17.76
N LEU A 75 -8.67 -14.06 -17.10
CA LEU A 75 -9.36 -15.22 -17.69
C LEU A 75 -10.30 -14.84 -18.84
N ASN A 76 -10.78 -13.59 -18.85
CA ASN A 76 -11.57 -13.02 -19.95
C ASN A 76 -10.70 -12.43 -21.08
N GLY A 77 -9.37 -12.60 -21.01
CA GLY A 77 -8.43 -12.12 -22.03
C GLY A 77 -8.03 -10.65 -21.89
N ILE A 78 -8.25 -10.05 -20.71
CA ILE A 78 -7.80 -8.68 -20.41
C ILE A 78 -6.36 -8.72 -19.91
N ASN A 79 -5.50 -7.86 -20.47
CA ASN A 79 -4.12 -7.75 -20.05
C ASN A 79 -3.99 -6.82 -18.84
N HIS A 80 -3.24 -7.27 -17.83
CA HIS A 80 -2.90 -6.46 -16.65
C HIS A 80 -1.38 -6.37 -16.48
N ALA A 81 -0.93 -5.26 -15.91
CA ALA A 81 0.44 -5.07 -15.45
C ALA A 81 0.42 -4.65 -13.99
N ILE A 82 1.19 -5.32 -13.15
CA ILE A 82 1.31 -5.03 -11.72
C ILE A 82 2.76 -4.66 -11.44
N MET A 83 2.96 -3.52 -10.79
CA MET A 83 4.27 -3.03 -10.39
C MET A 83 4.30 -2.86 -8.88
N ALA A 84 5.25 -3.54 -8.23
CA ALA A 84 5.59 -3.29 -6.83
C ALA A 84 6.75 -2.31 -6.79
N TYR A 85 6.57 -1.18 -6.11
CA TYR A 85 7.57 -0.11 -6.03
C TYR A 85 7.80 0.28 -4.57
N GLY A 86 9.05 0.45 -4.18
CA GLY A 86 9.45 0.86 -2.84
C GLY A 86 10.96 0.84 -2.63
N GLN A 87 11.42 1.40 -1.51
CA GLN A 87 12.82 1.32 -1.10
C GLN A 87 13.22 -0.14 -0.85
N THR A 88 14.53 -0.45 -0.92
CA THR A 88 15.07 -1.75 -0.53
C THR A 88 14.54 -2.17 0.84
N SER A 89 13.95 -3.38 0.92
CA SER A 89 13.33 -3.93 2.13
C SER A 89 12.10 -3.13 2.64
N SER A 90 11.28 -2.63 1.72
CA SER A 90 9.91 -2.14 2.00
C SER A 90 8.89 -3.28 2.11
#